data_AF-A0A9E5QC15-F1
#
_entry.id   AF-A0A9E5QC15-F1
#
_cell.length_a   1.000
_cell.length_b   1.000
_cell.length_c   1.000
_cell.angle_alpha   90.00
_cell.angle_beta   90.00
_cell.angle_gamma   90.00
#
_symmetry.space_group_name_H-M   'P 1'
#
loop_
_entity.id
_entity.type
_entity.pdbx_description
1 polymer ?
#
loop_
_entity_poly.entity_id
_entity_poly.type
_entity_poly.pdbx_seq_one_letter_code
_entity_poly.pdbx_strand_id
1 'polypeptide(L)'
;PLTLIMGPIEDALSKITDQSVKRLLRTASDNGRRLLQLINQLLNLSTLEADRMELKANRGDLISFLRGIVDTFESVAAQRQITISFQTDYDQLAAYFDKE
;
A
#
# COMPACT_ATOMS: atom_id res chain seq x y z
N PRO A 1 -9.42 17.41 -3.69
CA PRO A 1 -9.91 18.01 -2.41
C PRO A 1 -9.17 17.48 -1.17
N LEU A 2 -9.14 16.16 -0.96
CA LEU A 2 -8.48 15.58 0.22
C LEU A 2 -6.95 15.74 0.20
N THR A 3 -6.32 15.54 -0.97
CA THR A 3 -4.89 15.81 -1.19
C THR A 3 -4.51 17.26 -0.92
N LEU A 4 -5.40 18.22 -1.24
CA LEU A 4 -5.21 19.64 -0.96
C LEU A 4 -5.32 19.99 0.54
N ILE A 5 -6.01 19.17 1.33
CA ILE A 5 -6.12 19.31 2.80
C ILE A 5 -4.92 18.65 3.49
N MET A 6 -4.44 17.52 2.95
CA MET A 6 -3.32 16.76 3.52
C MET A 6 -1.99 17.50 3.42
N GLY A 7 -1.70 18.16 2.30
CA GLY A 7 -0.43 18.88 2.10
C GLY A 7 -0.12 19.91 3.21
N PRO A 8 -1.06 20.82 3.55
CA PRO A 8 -0.89 21.76 4.66
C PRO A 8 -0.72 21.09 6.03
N ILE A 9 -1.39 19.96 6.28
CA ILE A 9 -1.27 19.22 7.55
C ILE A 9 0.13 18.60 7.69
N GLU A 10 0.66 18.03 6.60
CA GLU A 10 2.01 17.46 6.57
C GLU A 10 3.09 18.54 6.72
N ASP A 11 2.92 19.69 6.07
CA ASP A 11 3.81 20.84 6.24
C ASP A 11 3.78 21.38 7.69
N ALA A 12 2.60 21.51 8.29
CA ALA A 12 2.45 21.92 9.69
C ALA A 12 3.10 20.92 10.67
N LEU A 13 2.96 19.60 10.43
CA LEU A 13 3.61 18.55 11.22
C LEU A 13 5.14 18.62 11.20
N SER A 14 5.72 19.11 10.10
CA SER A 14 7.17 19.27 9.95
C SER A 14 7.74 20.46 10.74
N LYS A 15 6.92 21.50 10.98
CA LYS A 15 7.33 22.77 11.60
C LYS A 15 6.95 22.89 13.08
N ILE A 16 5.91 22.19 13.53
CA ILE A 16 5.39 22.32 14.90
C ILE A 16 6.29 21.62 15.93
N THR A 17 6.57 22.32 17.04
CA THR A 17 7.36 21.80 18.18
C THR A 17 6.50 21.41 19.37
N ASP A 18 5.32 22.04 19.52
CA ASP A 18 4.35 21.71 20.56
C ASP A 18 3.83 20.27 20.38
N GLN A 19 4.08 19.41 21.38
CA GLN A 19 3.75 17.99 21.32
C GLN A 19 2.24 17.70 21.40
N SER A 20 1.46 18.58 22.05
CA SER A 20 0.01 18.43 22.12
C SER A 20 -0.63 18.70 20.75
N VAL A 21 -0.21 19.79 20.10
CA VAL A 21 -0.65 20.16 18.74
C VAL A 21 -0.16 19.14 17.72
N LYS A 22 1.09 18.67 17.85
CA LYS A 22 1.66 17.64 16.97
C LYS A 22 0.86 16.33 17.02
N ARG A 23 0.39 15.92 18.20
CA ARG A 23 -0.48 14.74 18.35
C ARG A 23 -1.82 14.91 17.64
N LEU A 24 -2.46 16.07 17.82
CA LEU A 24 -3.73 16.39 17.13
C LEU A 24 -3.56 16.37 15.61
N LEU A 25 -2.49 16.99 15.08
CA LEU A 25 -2.21 17.01 13.64
C LEU A 25 -1.88 15.61 13.09
N ARG A 26 -1.20 14.76 13.86
CA ARG A 26 -0.98 13.35 13.47
C ARG A 26 -2.31 12.61 13.31
N THR A 27 -3.21 12.73 14.29
CA THR A 27 -4.54 12.13 14.21
C THR A 27 -5.31 12.63 12.98
N ALA A 28 -5.25 13.93 12.68
CA ALA A 28 -5.89 14.49 11.49
C ALA A 28 -5.29 13.93 10.19
N SER A 29 -3.95 13.84 10.12
CA SER A 29 -3.23 13.24 8.99
C SER A 29 -3.62 11.76 8.79
N ASP A 30 -3.63 10.97 9.86
CA ASP A 30 -3.95 9.55 9.80
C ASP A 30 -5.40 9.33 9.34
N ASN A 31 -6.33 10.14 9.83
CA ASN A 31 -7.73 10.12 9.38
C ASN A 31 -7.85 10.49 7.90
N GLY A 32 -7.13 11.51 7.44
CA GLY A 32 -7.11 11.91 6.04
C GLY A 32 -6.53 10.82 5.12
N ARG A 33 -5.45 10.16 5.54
CA ARG A 33 -4.88 9.00 4.82
C ARG A 33 -5.87 7.84 4.75
N ARG A 34 -6.56 7.53 5.84
CA ARG A 34 -7.60 6.49 5.88
C ARG A 34 -8.75 6.82 4.92
N LEU A 35 -9.22 8.07 4.89
CA LEU A 35 -10.25 8.49 3.94
C LEU A 35 -9.79 8.35 2.49
N LEU A 36 -8.53 8.71 2.19
CA LEU A 36 -7.98 8.56 0.84
C LEU A 36 -7.96 7.09 0.41
N GLN A 37 -7.54 6.19 1.31
CA GLN A 37 -7.58 4.75 1.07
C GLN A 37 -9.00 4.25 0.79
N LEU A 38 -9.99 4.68 1.57
CA LEU A 38 -11.40 4.31 1.37
C LEU A 38 -11.96 4.82 0.03
N ILE A 39 -11.60 6.04 -0.37
CA ILE A 39 -11.99 6.60 -1.68
C ILE A 39 -11.37 5.77 -2.81
N ASN A 40 -10.08 5.44 -2.71
CA ASN A 40 -9.42 4.62 -3.72
C ASN A 40 -10.04 3.21 -3.80
N GLN A 41 -10.38 2.59 -2.67
CA GLN A 41 -11.10 1.32 -2.64
C GLN A 41 -12.46 1.42 -3.34
N LEU A 42 -13.21 2.50 -3.10
CA LEU A 42 -14.49 2.73 -3.77
C LEU A 42 -14.32 2.92 -5.28
N LEU A 43 -13.33 3.70 -5.71
CA LEU A 43 -13.03 3.89 -7.14
C LEU A 43 -12.63 2.58 -7.83
N ASN A 44 -11.82 1.75 -7.17
CA ASN A 44 -11.44 0.43 -7.67
C ASN A 44 -12.68 -0.46 -7.81
N LEU A 45 -13.57 -0.46 -6.81
CA LEU A 45 -14.83 -1.22 -6.87
C LEU A 45 -15.73 -0.74 -8.01
N SER A 46 -15.94 0.57 -8.15
CA SER A 46 -16.73 1.12 -9.26
C SER A 46 -16.12 0.81 -10.64
N THR A 47 -14.79 0.70 -10.73
CA THR A 47 -14.12 0.31 -11.97
C THR A 47 -14.33 -1.18 -12.29
N LEU A 48 -14.27 -2.03 -11.26
CA LEU A 48 -14.53 -3.46 -11.35
C LEU A 48 -16.00 -3.75 -11.73
N GLU A 49 -16.97 -3.09 -11.08
CA GLU A 49 -18.40 -3.24 -11.38
C GLU A 49 -18.79 -2.73 -12.77
N ALA A 50 -18.04 -1.78 -13.32
CA ALA A 50 -18.25 -1.26 -14.67
C ALA A 50 -17.67 -2.16 -15.78
N ASP A 51 -17.14 -3.35 -15.44
CA ASP A 51 -16.45 -4.27 -16.34
C ASP A 51 -15.29 -3.61 -17.11
N ARG A 52 -14.72 -2.55 -16.51
CA ARG A 52 -13.64 -1.73 -17.07
C ARG A 52 -12.26 -2.07 -16.51
N MET A 53 -12.17 -3.10 -15.67
CA MET A 53 -10.90 -3.57 -15.14
C MET A 53 -10.28 -4.55 -16.14
N GLU A 54 -9.47 -4.02 -17.05
CA GLU A 54 -8.76 -4.83 -18.05
C GLU A 54 -7.58 -5.55 -17.40
N LEU A 55 -7.53 -6.89 -17.55
CA LEU A 55 -6.38 -7.70 -17.11
C LEU A 55 -5.15 -7.34 -17.96
N LYS A 56 -4.11 -6.79 -17.34
CA LYS A 56 -2.85 -6.44 -18.00
C LYS A 56 -1.81 -7.53 -17.78
N ALA A 57 -2.12 -8.75 -18.22
CA ALA A 57 -1.22 -9.88 -18.09
C ALA A 57 0.07 -9.67 -18.91
N ASN A 58 1.21 -9.69 -18.24
CA ASN A 58 2.53 -9.57 -18.87
C ASN A 58 3.39 -10.79 -18.54
N ARG A 59 4.28 -11.17 -19.46
CA ARG A 59 5.22 -12.27 -19.23
C ARG A 59 6.30 -11.82 -18.25
N GLY A 60 6.53 -12.57 -17.17
CA GLY A 60 7.57 -12.29 -16.20
C GLY A 60 7.94 -13.52 -15.37
N ASP A 61 8.99 -13.38 -14.55
CA ASP A 61 9.33 -14.39 -13.56
C ASP A 61 8.43 -14.26 -12.33
N LEU A 62 7.52 -15.23 -12.17
CA LEU A 62 6.56 -15.28 -11.07
C LEU A 62 7.26 -15.51 -9.72
N ILE A 63 8.36 -16.26 -9.70
CA ILE A 63 9.08 -16.56 -8.44
C ILE A 63 9.71 -15.30 -7.86
N SER A 64 10.40 -14.53 -8.70
CA SER A 64 10.95 -13.23 -8.29
C SER A 64 9.87 -12.24 -7.83
N PHE A 65 8.72 -12.22 -8.49
CA PHE A 65 7.59 -11.35 -8.09
C PHE A 65 7.02 -11.73 -6.72
N LEU A 66 6.71 -13.02 -6.50
CA LEU A 66 6.19 -13.50 -5.21
C LEU A 66 7.19 -13.30 -4.07
N ARG A 67 8.48 -13.48 -4.34
CA ARG A 67 9.55 -13.20 -3.37
C ARG A 67 9.55 -11.72 -2.97
N GLY A 68 9.49 -10.81 -3.95
CA GLY A 68 9.39 -9.37 -3.68
C GLY A 68 8.16 -9.01 -2.82
N ILE A 69 7.02 -9.68 -3.03
CA ILE A 69 5.84 -9.52 -2.17
C ILE A 69 6.16 -9.95 -0.74
N VAL A 70 6.71 -11.14 -0.54
CA VAL A 70 7.05 -11.67 0.79
C VAL A 70 8.04 -10.74 1.52
N ASP A 71 9.05 -10.23 0.81
CA ASP A 71 10.05 -9.30 1.34
C ASP A 71 9.40 -8.03 1.89
N THR A 72 8.30 -7.53 1.29
CA THR A 72 7.58 -6.35 1.82
C THR A 72 6.98 -6.57 3.21
N PHE A 73 6.75 -7.82 3.62
CA PHE A 73 6.19 -8.16 4.92
C PHE A 73 7.24 -8.48 5.99
N GLU A 74 8.53 -8.64 5.64
CA GLU A 74 9.58 -9.04 6.59
C GLU A 74 9.65 -8.12 7.81
N SER A 75 9.62 -6.79 7.60
CA SER A 75 9.69 -5.81 8.68
C SER A 75 8.50 -5.93 9.65
N VAL A 76 7.29 -6.10 9.11
CA VAL A 76 6.06 -6.24 9.91
C VAL A 76 6.05 -7.58 10.66
N ALA A 77 6.49 -8.65 10.00
CA ALA A 77 6.58 -9.98 10.58
C ALA A 77 7.58 -9.99 11.75
N ALA A 78 8.76 -9.39 11.56
CA ALA A 78 9.78 -9.25 12.60
C ALA A 78 9.26 -8.46 13.82
N GLN A 79 8.59 -7.32 13.60
CA GLN A 79 7.99 -6.53 14.69
C GLN A 79 6.97 -7.31 15.51
N ARG A 80 6.25 -8.24 14.87
CA ARG A 80 5.21 -9.07 15.52
C ARG A 80 5.73 -10.42 15.99
N GLN A 81 7.04 -10.69 15.87
CA GLN A 81 7.65 -11.99 16.17
C GLN A 81 7.00 -13.14 15.39
N ILE A 82 6.56 -12.87 14.16
CA ILE A 82 6.00 -13.85 13.25
C ILE A 82 7.11 -14.30 12.30
N THR A 83 7.26 -15.61 12.13
CA THR A 83 8.13 -16.17 11.09
C THR A 83 7.34 -16.24 9.78
N ILE A 84 7.87 -15.62 8.74
CA ILE A 84 7.35 -15.74 7.37
C ILE A 84 8.33 -16.56 6.54
N SER A 85 7.82 -17.44 5.68
CA SER A 85 8.63 -18.31 4.83
C SER A 85 8.01 -18.45 3.46
N PHE A 86 8.84 -18.38 2.42
CA PHE A 86 8.44 -18.62 1.04
C PHE A 86 9.13 -19.90 0.53
N GLN A 87 8.33 -20.87 0.07
CA GLN A 87 8.82 -22.16 -0.43
C GLN A 87 8.28 -22.39 -1.84
N THR A 88 9.13 -22.88 -2.73
CA THR A 88 8.83 -23.15 -4.13
C THR A 88 9.78 -24.25 -4.64
N ASP A 89 9.28 -25.11 -5.51
CA ASP A 89 10.09 -26.11 -6.23
C ASP A 89 10.78 -25.52 -7.48
N TYR A 90 10.50 -24.26 -7.79
CA TYR A 90 11.00 -23.54 -8.96
C TYR A 90 11.93 -22.41 -8.53
N ASP A 91 13.13 -22.36 -9.13
CA ASP A 91 14.05 -21.22 -9.00
C ASP A 91 13.54 -19.99 -9.77
N GLN A 92 12.97 -20.23 -10.96
CA GLN A 92 12.33 -19.23 -11.80
C GLN A 92 11.14 -19.86 -12.53
N LEU A 93 10.10 -19.06 -12.75
CA LEU A 93 8.91 -19.51 -13.49
C LEU A 93 8.41 -18.39 -14.39
N ALA A 94 8.68 -18.51 -15.69
CA ALA A 94 8.16 -17.58 -16.69
C ALA A 94 6.64 -17.80 -16.88
N ALA A 95 5.83 -16.89 -16.38
CA ALA A 95 4.36 -16.93 -16.47
C ALA A 95 3.81 -15.61 -16.99
N TYR A 96 2.59 -15.64 -17.55
CA TYR A 96 1.80 -14.44 -17.80
C TYR A 96 0.94 -14.16 -16.57
N PHE A 97 1.10 -12.98 -15.99
CA PHE A 97 0.31 -12.55 -14.84
C PHE A 97 0.22 -11.02 -14.81
N ASP A 98 -0.80 -10.51 -14.15
CA ASP A 98 -0.91 -9.08 -13.87
C ASP A 98 -0.10 -8.75 -12.61
N LYS A 99 0.72 -7.70 -12.67
CA LYS A 99 1.61 -7.26 -11.58
C LYS A 99 1.03 -6.10 -10.78
N GLU A 100 -0.06 -5.50 -11.27
CA GLU A 100 -0.76 -4.37 -10.64
C GLU A 100 -1.90 -4.83 -9.72
#